data_AF-A0A9Q3JVC8-F1
#
_entry.id   AF-A0A9Q3JVC8-F1
#
_cell.length_a   1.000
_cell.length_b   1.000
_cell.length_c   1.000
_cell.angle_alpha   90.00
_cell.angle_beta   90.00
_cell.angle_gamma   90.00
#
_symmetry.space_group_name_H-M   'P 1'
#
loop_
_entity.id
_entity.type
_entity.pdbx_description
1 polymer ?
#
loop_
_entity_poly.entity_id
_entity_poly.type
_entity_poly.pdbx_seq_one_letter_code
_entity_poly.pdbx_strand_id
1 'polypeptide(L)'
;MRDNDFKQGMRKSKEGFHFLYEKIHHHRVFSNNSTAVQLPISHQLAVTLERLGSNGNAGSVGKLSHNYNIGWGTVIKVSQSVIKAMIHLPSTYVKWPDPNRRHQISAVMQH
;
A
#
# COMPACT_ATOMS: atom_id res chain seq x y z
N MET A 1 -15.92 8.63 -4.90
CA MET A 1 -15.67 7.22 -5.27
C MET A 1 -16.54 6.34 -4.38
N ARG A 2 -17.28 5.40 -4.98
CA ARG A 2 -18.08 4.42 -4.20
C ARG A 2 -17.14 3.45 -3.49
N ASP A 3 -17.62 2.80 -2.43
CA ASP A 3 -16.76 1.92 -1.62
C ASP A 3 -16.26 0.71 -2.41
N ASN A 4 -17.07 0.15 -3.30
CA ASN A 4 -16.66 -0.94 -4.18
C ASN A 4 -15.59 -0.51 -5.17
N ASP A 5 -15.72 0.66 -5.79
CA ASP A 5 -14.73 1.20 -6.72
C ASP A 5 -13.39 1.43 -5.99
N PHE A 6 -13.46 1.98 -4.78
CA PHE A 6 -12.29 2.20 -3.93
C PHE A 6 -11.61 0.89 -3.56
N LYS A 7 -12.39 -0.09 -3.11
CA LYS A 7 -11.89 -1.42 -2.75
C LYS A 7 -11.31 -2.15 -3.95
N GLN A 8 -11.88 -1.98 -5.14
CA GLN A 8 -11.34 -2.58 -6.36
C GLN A 8 -9.99 -1.96 -6.74
N GLY A 9 -9.87 -0.63 -6.71
CA GLY A 9 -8.63 0.07 -7.03
C GLY A 9 -7.52 -0.15 -5.99
N MET A 10 -7.84 0.04 -4.71
CA MET A 10 -6.85 0.00 -3.61
C MET A 10 -6.63 -1.41 -3.04
N ARG A 11 -7.45 -2.39 -3.45
CA ARG A 11 -7.53 -3.74 -2.83
C ARG A 11 -7.76 -3.73 -1.32
N LYS A 12 -8.26 -2.62 -0.78
CA LYS A 12 -8.58 -2.41 0.64
C LYS A 12 -9.81 -1.53 0.78
N SER A 13 -10.56 -1.73 1.86
CA SER A 13 -11.64 -0.80 2.22
C SER A 13 -11.07 0.57 2.63
N LYS A 14 -11.92 1.59 2.70
CA LYS A 14 -11.53 2.93 3.14
C LYS A 14 -10.97 2.91 4.57
N GLU A 15 -11.57 2.11 5.44
CA GLU A 15 -11.13 1.92 6.83
C GLU A 15 -9.76 1.27 6.88
N GLY A 16 -9.54 0.22 6.07
CA GLY A 16 -8.25 -0.44 5.97
C GLY A 16 -7.16 0.46 5.38
N PHE A 17 -7.53 1.34 4.45
CA PHE A 17 -6.64 2.36 3.90
C PHE A 17 -6.27 3.40 4.97
N HIS A 18 -7.26 3.94 5.68
CA HIS A 18 -7.04 4.91 6.75
C HIS A 18 -6.20 4.31 7.88
N PHE A 19 -6.50 3.07 8.29
CA PHE A 19 -5.70 2.34 9.26
C PHE A 19 -4.23 2.26 8.83
N LEU A 20 -3.95 1.91 7.57
CA LEU A 20 -2.58 1.83 7.08
C LEU A 20 -1.91 3.21 7.02
N TYR A 21 -2.63 4.25 6.60
CA TYR A 21 -2.15 5.63 6.61
C TYR A 21 -1.70 6.06 8.01
N GLU A 22 -2.54 5.87 9.03
CA GLU A 22 -2.23 6.19 10.42
C GLU A 22 -0.95 5.51 10.91
N LYS A 23 -0.67 4.27 10.45
CA LYS A 23 0.53 3.53 10.83
C LYS A 23 1.81 4.01 10.17
N ILE A 24 1.74 4.67 9.01
CA ILE A 24 2.94 5.00 8.22
C ILE A 24 3.21 6.49 8.08
N HIS A 25 2.23 7.37 8.25
CA HIS A 25 2.36 8.77 7.84
C HIS A 25 3.46 9.56 8.58
N HIS A 26 3.82 9.18 9.80
CA HIS A 26 4.94 9.76 10.54
C HIS A 26 6.30 9.10 10.26
N HIS A 27 6.37 8.14 9.34
CA HIS A 27 7.62 7.43 9.06
C HIS A 27 8.64 8.35 8.38
N ARG A 28 9.90 8.33 8.86
CA ARG A 28 11.00 9.18 8.38
C ARG A 28 11.30 9.13 6.88
N VAL A 29 10.80 8.12 6.17
CA VAL A 29 10.95 8.00 4.71
C VAL A 29 10.17 9.06 3.95
N PHE A 30 9.12 9.63 4.57
CA PHE A 30 8.31 10.70 3.99
C PHE A 30 8.84 12.10 4.33
N SER A 31 9.73 12.20 5.32
CA SER A 31 10.45 13.44 5.63
C SER A 31 11.75 13.53 4.84
N ASN A 32 11.95 14.63 4.12
CA ASN A 32 13.25 15.00 3.55
C ASN A 32 13.48 16.50 3.79
N ASN A 33 14.73 16.92 3.91
CA ASN A 33 15.15 18.32 4.09
C ASN A 33 14.99 19.16 2.81
N SER A 34 14.13 18.75 1.89
CA SER A 34 13.90 19.45 0.63
C SER A 34 12.71 20.38 0.75
N THR A 35 12.84 21.57 0.15
CA THR A 35 11.74 22.54 0.00
C THR A 35 10.77 22.18 -1.13
N ALA A 36 11.07 21.13 -1.90
CA ALA A 36 10.21 20.70 -2.99
C ALA A 36 8.86 20.18 -2.46
N VAL A 37 7.78 20.60 -3.11
CA VAL A 37 6.43 20.11 -2.80
C VAL A 37 6.36 18.61 -3.04
N GLN A 38 6.11 17.85 -1.97
CA GLN A 38 5.91 16.41 -2.05
C GLN A 38 4.43 16.08 -2.23
N LEU A 39 4.16 14.97 -2.95
CA LEU A 39 2.82 14.42 -3.05
C LEU A 39 2.30 14.07 -1.63
N PRO A 40 1.05 14.39 -1.25
CA PRO A 40 0.52 14.02 0.05
C PRO A 40 0.66 12.52 0.32
N ILE A 41 0.96 12.13 1.56
CA ILE A 41 1.25 10.72 1.90
C ILE A 41 0.06 9.81 1.57
N SER A 42 -1.17 10.30 1.72
CA SER A 42 -2.38 9.59 1.29
C SER A 42 -2.38 9.28 -0.21
N HIS A 43 -1.94 10.22 -1.05
CA HIS A 43 -1.81 10.00 -2.49
C HIS A 43 -0.65 9.05 -2.82
N GLN A 44 0.48 9.17 -2.12
CA GLN A 44 1.59 8.22 -2.26
C GLN A 44 1.14 6.79 -1.94
N LEU A 45 0.36 6.62 -0.87
CA LEU A 45 -0.22 5.36 -0.46
C LEU A 45 -1.20 4.82 -1.50
N ALA A 46 -2.09 5.66 -2.03
CA ALA A 46 -3.05 5.26 -3.06
C ALA A 46 -2.37 4.74 -4.33
N VAL A 47 -1.41 5.49 -4.87
CA VAL A 47 -0.61 5.07 -6.05
C VAL A 47 0.05 3.73 -5.80
N THR A 48 0.62 3.53 -4.61
CA THR A 48 1.33 2.30 -4.28
C THR A 48 0.39 1.11 -4.14
N LEU A 49 -0.75 1.28 -3.47
CA LEU A 49 -1.74 0.22 -3.30
C LEU A 49 -2.39 -0.17 -4.63
N GLU A 50 -2.71 0.81 -5.49
CA GLU A 50 -3.21 0.53 -6.83
C GLU A 50 -2.17 -0.23 -7.65
N ARG A 51 -0.90 0.15 -7.55
CA ARG A 51 0.21 -0.54 -8.22
C ARG A 51 0.34 -1.99 -7.76
N LEU A 52 0.33 -2.23 -6.45
CA LEU A 52 0.46 -3.57 -5.87
C LEU A 52 -0.80 -4.43 -6.07
N GLY A 53 -1.96 -3.79 -6.25
CA GLY A 53 -3.25 -4.43 -6.44
C GLY A 53 -3.63 -4.68 -7.90
N SER A 54 -2.84 -4.17 -8.85
CA SER A 54 -3.09 -4.27 -10.28
C SER A 54 -2.25 -5.37 -10.91
N ASN A 55 -2.86 -6.11 -11.84
CA ASN A 55 -2.18 -7.14 -12.62
C ASN A 55 -1.91 -6.64 -14.05
N GLY A 56 -0.82 -7.12 -14.65
CA GLY A 56 -0.43 -6.76 -16.01
C GLY A 56 -0.18 -5.27 -16.19
N ASN A 57 -0.62 -4.72 -17.32
CA ASN A 57 -0.30 -3.33 -17.71
C ASN A 57 -0.98 -2.25 -16.85
N ALA A 58 -2.01 -2.61 -16.07
CA ALA A 58 -2.70 -1.68 -15.18
C ALA A 58 -1.79 -1.16 -14.05
N GLY A 59 -0.84 -1.98 -13.56
CA GLY A 59 0.15 -1.59 -12.55
C GLY A 59 1.42 -0.96 -13.13
N SER A 60 1.46 -0.71 -14.45
CA SER A 60 2.65 -0.15 -15.09
C SER A 60 2.90 1.29 -14.66
N VAL A 61 4.18 1.68 -14.59
CA VAL A 61 4.59 3.04 -14.20
C VAL A 61 3.98 4.10 -15.13
N GLY A 62 3.96 3.84 -16.44
CA GLY A 62 3.38 4.75 -17.42
C GLY A 62 1.87 4.93 -17.24
N LYS A 63 1.12 3.84 -16.99
CA LYS A 63 -0.34 3.92 -16.78
C LYS A 63 -0.67 4.70 -15.51
N LEU A 64 0.02 4.42 -14.41
CA LEU A 64 -0.17 5.12 -13.15
C LEU A 64 0.27 6.59 -13.23
N SER A 65 1.37 6.87 -13.91
CA SER A 65 1.83 8.23 -14.18
C SER A 65 0.75 9.05 -14.89
N HIS A 66 0.14 8.49 -15.92
CA HIS A 66 -0.95 9.13 -16.65
C HIS A 66 -2.21 9.30 -15.80
N ASN A 67 -2.65 8.23 -15.12
CA ASN A 67 -3.88 8.25 -14.31
C ASN A 67 -3.82 9.26 -13.14
N TYR A 68 -2.65 9.40 -12.51
CA TYR A 68 -2.44 10.29 -11.36
C TYR A 68 -1.84 11.64 -11.73
N ASN A 69 -1.56 11.89 -13.02
CA ASN A 69 -0.88 13.08 -13.51
C ASN A 69 0.42 13.39 -12.75
N ILE A 70 1.27 12.36 -12.57
CA ILE A 70 2.57 12.47 -11.89
C ILE A 70 3.69 11.92 -12.75
N GLY A 71 4.93 12.37 -12.54
CA GLY A 71 6.08 11.87 -13.28
C GLY A 71 6.35 10.38 -13.05
N TRP A 72 6.94 9.71 -14.05
CA TRP A 72 7.29 8.28 -13.98
C TRP A 72 8.22 7.98 -12.80
N GLY A 73 9.24 8.82 -12.61
CA GLY A 73 10.14 8.75 -11.46
C GLY A 73 9.43 8.94 -10.12
N THR A 74 8.37 9.77 -10.09
CA THR A 74 7.55 9.97 -8.89
C THR A 74 6.79 8.69 -8.54
N VAL A 75 6.15 8.01 -9.50
CA VAL A 75 5.46 6.72 -9.25
C VAL A 75 6.41 5.71 -8.60
N ILE A 76 7.63 5.59 -9.13
CA ILE A 76 8.65 4.66 -8.59
C ILE A 76 9.05 5.07 -7.17
N LYS A 77 9.37 6.36 -6.96
CA LYS A 77 9.82 6.89 -5.68
C LYS A 77 8.76 6.75 -4.58
N VAL A 78 7.51 7.07 -4.86
CA VAL A 78 6.42 6.95 -3.87
C VAL A 78 6.15 5.48 -3.56
N SER A 79 6.18 4.59 -4.57
CA SER A 79 6.05 3.15 -4.36
C SER A 79 7.13 2.61 -3.41
N GLN A 80 8.40 2.96 -3.66
CA GLN A 80 9.51 2.54 -2.81
C GLN A 80 9.40 3.09 -1.39
N SER A 81 8.97 4.35 -1.24
CA SER A 81 8.84 4.99 0.08
C SER A 81 7.76 4.32 0.92
N VAL A 82 6.59 4.07 0.33
CA VAL A 82 5.48 3.39 1.00
C VAL A 82 5.84 1.94 1.33
N ILE A 83 6.45 1.19 0.41
CA ILE A 83 6.91 -0.19 0.68
C ILE A 83 7.91 -0.21 1.84
N LYS A 84 8.89 0.71 1.87
CA LYS A 84 9.84 0.83 2.98
C LYS A 84 9.15 1.12 4.32
N ALA A 85 8.14 1.99 4.35
CA ALA A 85 7.39 2.24 5.57
C ALA A 85 6.61 0.99 6.01
N MET A 86 5.98 0.29 5.07
CA MET A 86 5.21 -0.93 5.34
C MET A 86 6.08 -2.07 5.88
N ILE A 87 7.32 -2.23 5.40
CA ILE A 87 8.24 -3.29 5.85
C ILE A 87 8.68 -3.14 7.32
N HIS A 88 8.50 -1.96 7.94
CA HIS A 88 8.78 -1.78 9.38
C HIS A 88 7.59 -2.12 10.30
N LEU A 89 6.40 -2.38 9.75
CA LEU A 89 5.22 -2.81 10.50
C LEU A 89 5.13 -4.32 10.88
N PRO A 90 5.70 -5.30 10.13
CA PRO A 90 5.39 -6.72 10.28
C PRO A 90 5.70 -7.32 11.64
N SER A 91 6.67 -6.80 12.39
CA SER A 91 6.98 -7.29 13.75
C SER A 91 5.75 -7.32 14.67
N THR A 92 4.76 -6.44 14.41
CA THR A 92 3.51 -6.37 15.16
C THR A 92 2.41 -7.27 14.58
N TYR A 93 2.38 -7.50 13.26
CA TYR A 93 1.23 -8.09 12.55
C TYR A 93 1.50 -9.45 11.90
N VAL A 94 2.75 -9.77 11.59
CA VAL A 94 3.15 -11.03 10.94
C VAL A 94 3.84 -11.89 11.98
N LYS A 95 3.10 -12.87 12.51
CA LYS A 95 3.60 -13.88 13.45
C LYS A 95 3.43 -15.25 12.83
N TRP A 96 4.38 -16.14 13.08
CA TRP A 96 4.17 -17.55 12.76
C TRP A 96 2.96 -18.06 13.55
N PRO A 97 2.07 -18.84 12.91
CA PRO A 97 0.91 -19.38 13.59
C PRO A 97 1.37 -20.33 14.69
N ASP A 98 0.79 -20.19 15.87
CA ASP A 98 0.93 -21.14 16.97
C ASP A 98 0.23 -22.48 16.62
N PRO A 99 0.42 -23.55 17.42
CA PRO A 99 -0.19 -24.85 17.14
C PRO A 99 -1.70 -24.79 16.95
N ASN A 100 -2.43 -24.02 17.76
CA ASN A 100 -3.88 -23.88 17.65
C ASN A 100 -4.27 -23.20 16.33
N ARG A 101 -3.55 -22.13 15.97
CA ARG A 101 -3.77 -21.43 14.70
C ARG A 101 -3.41 -22.30 13.50
N ARG A 102 -2.37 -23.14 13.60
CA ARG A 102 -2.02 -24.14 12.56
C ARG A 102 -3.11 -25.18 12.39
N HIS A 103 -3.68 -25.70 13.48
CA HIS A 103 -4.82 -26.63 13.43
C HIS A 103 -6.03 -25.99 12.74
N GLN A 104 -6.36 -24.73 13.08
CA GLN A 104 -7.43 -23.99 12.41
C GLN A 104 -7.17 -23.83 10.91
N ILE A 105 -5.96 -23.40 10.52
CA ILE A 105 -5.59 -23.22 9.11
C ILE A 105 -5.70 -24.56 8.35
N SER A 106 -5.18 -25.64 8.95
CA SER A 106 -5.28 -26.99 8.36
C SER A 106 -6.74 -27.38 8.12
N ALA A 107 -7.63 -27.16 9.09
CA ALA A 107 -9.04 -27.51 8.96
C ALA A 107 -9.73 -26.82 7.77
N VAL A 108 -9.37 -25.57 7.44
CA VAL A 108 -9.97 -24.84 6.30
C VAL A 108 -9.38 -25.26 4.95
N MET A 109 -8.20 -25.90 4.94
CA MET A 109 -7.49 -26.30 3.71
C MET A 109 -7.78 -27.74 3.27
N GLN A 110 -8.58 -28.50 4.03
CA GLN A 110 -8.96 -29.90 3.72
C GLN A 110 -10.22 -30.00 2.83
N HIS A 111 -10.68 -28.89 2.26
CA HIS A 111 -11.82 -28.79 1.33
C HIS A 111 -11.39 -28.06 0.06
#